data_AF-A9C3J5-F1
#
_entry.id   AF-A9C3J5-F1
#
_cell.length_a   1.000
_cell.length_b   1.000
_cell.length_c   1.000
_cell.angle_alpha   90.00
_cell.angle_beta   90.00
_cell.angle_gamma   90.00
#
_symmetry.space_group_name_H-M   'P 1'
#
loop_
_entity.id
_entity.type
_entity.pdbx_description
1 polymer ?
#
loop_
_entity_poly.entity_id
_entity_poly.type
_entity_poly.pdbx_seq_one_letter_code
_entity_poly.pdbx_strand_id
1 'polypeptide(L)'
;MRTWAWLNAPLKPKNGKKTQPQDDEPRITRIEEFKAEGREPDVPDPGPAGYLLEVFFDLGPSLQSPMGETPIGYEQLVAWQSIHGVQLTPWEGKTLCDLSIAWMVAKDAAKDPAAPRPGSVDESPEQAEERRKRVSSGLGDMLRSFRRAPK
;
A
#
# COMPACT_ATOMS: atom_id res chain seq x y z
N MET A 1 0.88 -5.05 -5.66
CA MET A 1 0.39 -3.65 -5.75
C MET A 1 -0.93 -3.37 -5.07
N ARG A 2 -2.02 -4.08 -5.38
CA ARG A 2 -3.34 -3.80 -4.79
C ARG A 2 -3.31 -3.73 -3.26
N THR A 3 -2.61 -4.66 -2.60
CA THR A 3 -2.44 -4.67 -1.13
C THR A 3 -1.77 -3.39 -0.62
N TRP A 4 -0.67 -2.96 -1.23
CA TRP A 4 0.02 -1.72 -0.86
C TRP A 4 -0.84 -0.48 -1.09
N ALA A 5 -1.58 -0.43 -2.19
CA ALA A 5 -2.51 0.68 -2.48
C ALA A 5 -3.65 0.74 -1.44
N TRP A 6 -4.18 -0.41 -1.02
CA TRP A 6 -5.21 -0.51 0.02
C TRP A 6 -4.71 -0.04 1.39
N LEU A 7 -3.44 -0.32 1.70
CA LEU A 7 -2.79 0.12 2.94
C LEU A 7 -2.57 1.65 2.97
N ASN A 8 -2.21 2.25 1.83
CA ASN A 8 -1.87 3.68 1.73
C ASN A 8 -3.04 4.59 1.32
N ALA A 9 -4.25 4.05 1.14
CA ALA A 9 -5.41 4.85 0.79
C ALA A 9 -5.92 5.65 2.01
N PRO A 10 -6.15 6.97 1.88
CA PRO A 10 -6.79 7.75 2.93
C PRO A 10 -8.26 7.34 3.05
N LEU A 11 -8.68 6.99 4.27
CA LEU A 11 -10.05 6.56 4.54
C LEU A 11 -11.01 7.74 4.51
N LYS A 12 -12.20 7.56 3.94
CA LYS A 12 -13.32 8.48 4.14
C LYS A 12 -13.84 8.35 5.58
N PRO A 13 -14.28 9.46 6.22
CA PRO A 13 -14.86 9.39 7.55
C PRO A 13 -16.12 8.50 7.56
N LYS A 14 -16.29 7.70 8.61
CA LYS A 14 -17.41 6.74 8.75
C LYS A 14 -18.78 7.41 8.81
N ASN A 15 -18.85 8.65 9.28
CA ASN A 15 -20.10 9.38 9.43
C ASN A 15 -20.35 10.26 8.20
N GLY A 16 -21.28 9.85 7.33
CA GLY A 16 -21.77 10.64 6.19
C GLY A 16 -22.59 11.89 6.55
N LYS A 17 -22.38 12.48 7.73
CA LYS A 17 -22.96 13.79 8.03
C LYS A 17 -22.12 14.84 7.32
N LYS A 18 -22.77 15.63 6.46
CA LYS A 18 -22.23 16.88 5.90
C LYS A 18 -22.04 17.89 7.05
N THR A 19 -21.07 17.66 7.90
CA THR A 19 -20.66 18.64 8.90
C THR A 19 -19.64 19.58 8.23
N GLN A 20 -19.68 20.84 8.63
CA GLN A 20 -18.91 21.97 8.12
C GLN A 20 -17.42 21.66 7.91
N PRO A 21 -16.71 22.44 7.06
CA PRO A 21 -15.32 22.21 6.62
C PRO A 21 -14.24 22.37 7.72
N GLN A 22 -14.54 22.03 8.97
CA GLN A 22 -13.65 22.23 10.12
C GLN A 22 -13.49 21.01 11.03
N ASP A 23 -14.27 19.93 10.85
CA ASP A 23 -14.03 18.63 11.52
C ASP A 23 -13.28 17.67 10.58
N ASP A 24 -12.03 18.02 10.24
CA ASP A 24 -11.10 17.09 9.59
C ASP A 24 -10.60 16.08 10.64
N GLU A 25 -11.40 15.06 10.94
CA GLU A 25 -10.83 13.84 11.51
C GLU A 25 -9.67 13.40 10.59
N PRO A 26 -8.47 13.13 11.15
CA PRO A 26 -7.33 12.79 10.32
C PRO A 26 -7.71 11.59 9.46
N ARG A 27 -7.47 11.70 8.15
CA ARG A 27 -7.65 10.59 7.21
C ARG A 27 -6.55 9.57 7.46
N ILE A 28 -6.69 8.82 8.55
CA ILE A 28 -5.76 7.77 8.93
C ILE A 28 -5.79 6.73 7.83
N THR A 29 -4.61 6.37 7.35
CA THR A 29 -4.42 5.27 6.40
C THR A 29 -4.33 3.96 7.16
N ARG A 30 -4.70 2.85 6.51
CA ARG A 30 -4.61 1.53 7.16
C ARG A 30 -3.18 1.19 7.58
N ILE A 31 -2.17 1.66 6.83
CA ILE A 31 -0.77 1.48 7.22
C ILE A 31 -0.42 2.17 8.54
N GLU A 32 -1.03 3.32 8.83
CA GLU A 32 -0.87 4.04 10.11
C GLU A 32 -1.60 3.32 11.24
N GLU A 33 -2.79 2.76 11.00
CA GLU A 33 -3.48 1.90 11.98
C GLU A 33 -2.61 0.69 12.37
N PHE A 34 -2.06 -0.01 11.38
CA PHE A 34 -1.16 -1.15 11.59
C PHE A 34 0.07 -0.74 12.41
N LYS A 35 0.70 0.40 12.08
CA LYS A 35 1.84 0.94 12.83
C LYS A 35 1.46 1.31 14.26
N ALA A 36 0.31 1.94 14.49
CA ALA A 36 -0.17 2.32 15.82
C ALA A 36 -0.43 1.10 16.71
N GLU A 37 -0.88 -0.01 16.12
CA GLU A 37 -1.05 -1.29 16.80
C GLU A 37 0.26 -2.09 16.93
N GLY A 38 1.36 -1.60 16.36
CA GLY A 38 2.65 -2.29 16.34
C GLY A 38 2.67 -3.54 15.44
N ARG A 39 1.72 -3.66 14.51
CA ARG A 39 1.59 -4.81 13.62
C ARG A 39 2.19 -4.49 12.26
N GLU A 40 2.97 -5.44 11.73
CA GLU A 40 3.38 -5.37 10.33
C GLU A 40 2.25 -5.88 9.42
N PRO A 41 1.92 -5.17 8.33
CA PRO A 41 0.94 -5.65 7.39
C PRO A 41 1.45 -6.88 6.65
N ASP A 42 0.62 -7.93 6.59
CA ASP A 42 0.87 -9.06 5.71
C ASP A 42 0.76 -8.60 4.25
N VAL A 43 1.90 -8.52 3.59
CA VAL A 43 2.04 -8.18 2.16
C VAL A 43 2.60 -9.39 1.41
N PRO A 44 2.12 -9.66 0.19
CA PRO A 44 2.61 -10.78 -0.59
C PRO A 44 4.09 -10.59 -0.94
N ASP A 45 4.84 -11.70 -0.99
CA ASP A 45 6.21 -11.72 -1.47
C ASP A 45 6.25 -11.19 -2.92
N PRO A 46 7.04 -10.14 -3.21
CA PRO A 46 7.13 -9.58 -4.55
C PRO A 46 7.93 -10.46 -5.53
N GLY A 47 8.61 -11.50 -5.04
CA GLY A 47 9.38 -12.43 -5.86
C GLY A 47 10.63 -11.79 -6.48
N PRO A 48 11.19 -12.40 -7.55
CA PRO A 48 12.49 -12.00 -8.09
C PRO A 48 12.50 -10.61 -8.75
N ALA A 49 11.34 -10.08 -9.14
CA ALA A 49 11.19 -8.74 -9.68
C ALA A 49 10.91 -7.67 -8.61
N GLY A 50 11.11 -7.99 -7.32
CA GLY A 50 10.83 -7.08 -6.21
C GLY A 50 11.59 -5.76 -6.25
N TYR A 51 12.76 -5.72 -6.88
CA TYR A 51 13.52 -4.47 -7.09
C TYR A 51 12.73 -3.42 -7.88
N LEU A 52 11.78 -3.82 -8.74
CA LEU A 52 10.90 -2.87 -9.44
C LEU A 52 9.98 -2.12 -8.48
N LEU A 53 9.66 -2.68 -7.32
CA LEU A 53 8.90 -1.97 -6.30
C LEU A 53 9.74 -0.87 -5.65
N GLU A 54 11.03 -1.09 -5.46
CA GLU A 54 11.95 -0.06 -4.96
C GLU A 54 12.01 1.12 -5.93
N VAL A 55 12.20 0.83 -7.23
CA VAL A 55 12.14 1.83 -8.31
C VAL A 55 10.79 2.55 -8.32
N PHE A 56 9.69 1.80 -8.21
CA PHE A 56 8.34 2.34 -8.23
C PHE A 56 8.04 3.29 -7.06
N PHE A 57 8.48 2.95 -5.85
CA PHE A 57 8.28 3.81 -4.68
C PHE A 57 9.27 4.98 -4.64
N ASP A 58 10.46 4.85 -5.21
CA ASP A 58 11.43 5.94 -5.37
C ASP A 58 10.91 7.01 -6.36
N LEU A 59 10.36 6.59 -7.51
CA LEU A 59 9.67 7.47 -8.47
C LEU A 59 8.44 8.17 -7.86
N GLY A 60 7.82 7.52 -6.87
CA GLY A 60 6.46 7.80 -6.45
C GLY A 60 5.45 7.04 -7.30
N PRO A 61 4.41 6.45 -6.68
CA PRO A 61 3.48 5.55 -7.36
C PRO A 61 2.55 6.27 -8.36
N SER A 62 2.49 7.60 -8.29
CA SER A 62 1.65 8.50 -9.08
C SER A 62 2.20 9.93 -8.99
N LEU A 63 1.72 10.79 -9.90
CA LEU A 63 2.07 12.20 -9.97
C LEU A 63 0.87 13.06 -9.59
N GLN A 64 1.13 14.25 -9.06
CA GLN A 64 0.09 15.27 -8.86
C GLN A 64 0.08 16.21 -10.06
N SER A 65 -1.11 16.40 -10.65
CA SER A 65 -1.38 17.32 -11.74
C SER A 65 -2.49 18.30 -11.32
N PRO A 66 -2.63 19.47 -11.99
CA PRO A 66 -3.75 20.38 -11.75
C PRO A 66 -5.14 19.73 -11.89
N MET A 67 -5.26 18.64 -12.66
CA MET A 67 -6.51 17.90 -12.84
C MET A 67 -6.66 16.70 -11.89
N GLY A 68 -5.71 16.50 -10.98
CA GLY A 68 -5.70 15.41 -10.01
C GLY A 68 -4.48 14.48 -10.14
N GLU A 69 -4.58 13.33 -9.47
CA GLU A 69 -3.54 12.30 -9.48
C GLU A 69 -3.49 11.62 -10.86
N THR A 70 -2.31 11.46 -11.44
CA THR A 70 -2.08 10.81 -12.76
C THR A 70 -1.01 9.73 -12.64
N PRO A 71 -1.03 8.68 -13.48
CA PRO A 71 -0.02 7.64 -13.41
C PRO A 71 1.34 8.15 -13.89
N ILE A 72 2.40 7.48 -13.48
CA ILE A 72 3.73 7.68 -14.07
C ILE A 72 3.75 7.17 -15.51
N GLY A 73 4.51 7.84 -16.37
CA GLY A 73 4.72 7.48 -17.77
C GLY A 73 6.20 7.40 -18.14
N TYR A 74 6.47 7.10 -19.41
CA TYR A 74 7.83 6.92 -19.91
C TYR A 74 8.72 8.16 -19.76
N GLU A 75 8.16 9.36 -19.79
CA GLU A 75 8.93 10.59 -19.59
C GLU A 75 9.60 10.62 -18.21
N GLN A 76 8.86 10.24 -17.16
CA GLN A 76 9.40 10.17 -15.81
C GLN A 76 10.43 9.03 -15.68
N LEU A 77 10.18 7.90 -16.33
CA LEU A 77 11.12 6.79 -16.36
C LEU A 77 12.44 7.15 -17.06
N VAL A 78 12.39 7.92 -18.14
CA VAL A 78 13.59 8.40 -18.84
C VAL A 78 14.37 9.38 -17.95
N ALA A 79 13.68 10.29 -17.26
CA ALA A 79 14.32 11.20 -16.31
C ALA A 79 14.96 10.46 -15.12
N TRP A 80 14.27 9.47 -14.57
CA TRP A 80 14.79 8.66 -13.46
C TRP A 80 16.01 7.85 -13.88
N GLN A 81 15.97 7.20 -15.05
CA GLN A 81 17.12 6.47 -15.60
C GLN A 81 18.34 7.36 -15.84
N SER A 82 18.14 8.61 -16.26
CA SER A 82 19.24 9.53 -16.51
C SER A 82 19.91 10.04 -15.24
N ILE A 83 19.17 10.20 -14.14
CA ILE A 83 19.70 10.59 -12.83
C ILE A 83 20.45 9.42 -12.19
N HIS A 84 19.89 8.21 -12.26
CA HIS A 84 20.42 7.05 -11.54
C HIS A 84 21.44 6.23 -12.35
N GLY A 85 21.58 6.50 -13.66
CA GLY A 85 22.49 5.78 -14.54
C GLY A 85 22.09 4.32 -14.79
N VAL A 86 20.82 3.99 -14.59
CA VAL A 86 20.25 2.64 -14.79
C VAL A 86 19.56 2.58 -16.16
N GLN A 87 19.59 1.42 -16.81
CA GLN A 87 18.81 1.15 -18.02
C GLN A 87 17.76 0.09 -17.73
N LEU A 88 16.50 0.50 -17.76
CA LEU A 88 15.34 -0.38 -17.66
C LEU A 88 15.10 -1.04 -19.01
N THR A 89 14.80 -2.33 -19.00
CA THR A 89 14.36 -3.03 -20.20
C THR A 89 12.94 -2.57 -20.60
N PRO A 90 12.50 -2.82 -21.85
CA PRO A 90 11.16 -2.43 -22.29
C PRO A 90 10.03 -3.03 -21.44
N TRP A 91 10.21 -4.26 -20.94
CA TRP A 91 9.19 -4.90 -20.11
C TRP A 91 9.14 -4.27 -18.71
N GLU A 92 10.28 -3.93 -18.11
CA GLU A 92 10.36 -3.28 -16.79
C GLU A 92 9.70 -1.91 -16.83
N GLY A 93 10.01 -1.10 -17.85
CA GLY A 93 9.39 0.21 -18.03
C GLY A 93 7.88 0.11 -18.21
N LYS A 94 7.41 -0.82 -19.05
CA LYS A 94 5.97 -1.09 -19.19
C LYS A 94 5.34 -1.54 -17.86
N THR A 95 6.01 -2.43 -17.14
CA THR A 95 5.53 -2.92 -15.84
C THR A 95 5.38 -1.77 -14.85
N LEU A 96 6.35 -0.86 -14.71
CA LEU A 96 6.24 0.29 -13.82
C LEU A 96 5.04 1.18 -14.14
N CYS A 97 4.80 1.48 -15.42
CA CYS A 97 3.61 2.21 -15.87
C CYS A 97 2.31 1.46 -15.51
N ASP A 98 2.24 0.16 -15.78
CA ASP A 98 1.09 -0.68 -15.46
C ASP A 98 0.83 -0.74 -13.94
N LEU A 99 1.89 -0.83 -13.13
CA LEU A 99 1.81 -0.82 -11.67
C LEU A 99 1.23 0.51 -11.15
N SER A 100 1.58 1.63 -11.78
CA SER A 100 1.05 2.96 -11.44
C SER A 100 -0.45 3.07 -11.67
N ILE A 101 -0.91 2.60 -12.83
CA ILE A 101 -2.34 2.54 -13.16
C ILE A 101 -3.07 1.64 -12.16
N ALA A 102 -2.55 0.43 -11.92
CA ALA A 102 -3.14 -0.52 -11.00
C ALA A 102 -3.18 0.01 -9.56
N TRP A 103 -2.14 0.75 -9.15
CA TRP A 103 -2.08 1.43 -7.86
C TRP A 103 -3.20 2.45 -7.71
N MET A 104 -3.36 3.35 -8.69
CA MET A 104 -4.37 4.41 -8.62
C MET A 104 -5.79 3.85 -8.54
N VAL A 105 -6.10 2.85 -9.38
CA VAL A 105 -7.41 2.18 -9.35
C VAL A 105 -7.67 1.53 -7.99
N ALA A 106 -6.69 0.79 -7.46
CA ALA A 106 -6.83 0.12 -6.17
C ALA A 106 -6.90 1.11 -5.00
N LYS A 107 -6.14 2.20 -5.04
CA LYS A 107 -6.12 3.25 -4.02
C LYS A 107 -7.45 3.98 -3.98
N ASP A 108 -8.04 4.30 -5.13
CA ASP A 108 -9.34 4.96 -5.20
C ASP A 108 -10.45 4.08 -4.61
N ALA A 109 -10.51 2.80 -5.01
CA ALA A 109 -11.44 1.83 -4.45
C ALA A 109 -11.26 1.66 -2.93
N ALA A 110 -10.02 1.67 -2.45
CA ALA A 110 -9.70 1.49 -1.05
C ALA A 110 -10.00 2.71 -0.16
N LYS A 111 -10.40 3.86 -0.71
CA LYS A 111 -10.89 5.01 0.08
C LYS A 111 -12.16 4.66 0.87
N ASP A 112 -12.93 3.67 0.41
CA ASP A 112 -14.04 3.12 1.17
C ASP A 112 -13.50 2.34 2.39
N PRO A 113 -13.90 2.69 3.63
CA PRO A 113 -13.55 1.93 4.82
C PRO A 113 -13.97 0.46 4.76
N ALA A 114 -15.07 0.14 4.07
CA ALA A 114 -15.59 -1.21 3.91
C ALA A 114 -14.90 -2.00 2.77
N ALA A 115 -13.98 -1.38 2.02
CA ALA A 115 -13.26 -2.06 0.95
C ALA A 115 -12.51 -3.29 1.50
N PRO A 116 -12.79 -4.51 0.98
CA PRO A 116 -12.12 -5.71 1.46
C PRO A 116 -10.63 -5.65 1.19
N ARG A 117 -9.84 -6.34 2.03
CA ARG A 117 -8.40 -6.48 1.80
C ARG A 117 -8.20 -7.26 0.48
N PRO A 118 -7.32 -6.81 -0.43
CA PRO A 118 -6.99 -7.58 -1.63
C PRO A 118 -6.54 -8.99 -1.28
N GLY A 119 -7.16 -9.99 -1.90
CA GLY A 119 -6.98 -11.41 -1.58
C GLY A 119 -8.07 -11.98 -0.66
N SER A 120 -8.73 -11.17 0.18
CA SER A 120 -9.63 -11.69 1.23
C SER A 120 -11.00 -12.20 0.79
N VAL A 121 -11.39 -11.97 -0.47
CA VAL A 121 -12.75 -12.24 -0.95
C VAL A 121 -12.90 -13.69 -1.44
N ASP A 122 -11.80 -14.32 -1.85
CA ASP A 122 -11.79 -15.67 -2.46
C ASP A 122 -10.97 -16.69 -1.66
N GLU A 123 -10.57 -16.34 -0.43
CA GLU A 123 -9.71 -17.20 0.38
C GLU A 123 -10.49 -18.37 0.97
N SER A 124 -10.00 -19.59 0.72
CA SER A 124 -10.48 -20.81 1.36
C SER A 124 -10.46 -20.65 2.88
N PRO A 125 -11.39 -21.27 3.63
CA PRO A 125 -11.40 -21.25 5.10
C PRO A 125 -10.02 -21.58 5.71
N GLU A 126 -9.28 -22.50 5.09
CA GLU A 126 -7.93 -22.90 5.51
C GLU A 126 -6.92 -21.76 5.34
N GLN A 127 -6.92 -21.08 4.19
CA GLN A 127 -6.05 -19.94 3.93
C GLN A 127 -6.37 -18.79 4.89
N ALA A 128 -7.66 -18.58 5.18
CA ALA A 128 -8.13 -17.61 6.17
C ALA A 128 -7.63 -17.94 7.58
N GLU A 129 -7.62 -19.22 7.95
CA GLU A 129 -7.10 -19.68 9.24
C GLU A 129 -5.57 -19.56 9.32
N GLU A 130 -4.85 -19.89 8.26
CA GLU A 130 -3.38 -19.72 8.19
C GLU A 130 -2.98 -18.26 8.33
N ARG A 131 -3.65 -17.33 7.64
CA ARG A 131 -3.42 -15.89 7.83
C ARG A 131 -3.70 -15.46 9.27
N ARG A 132 -4.82 -15.91 9.85
CA ARG A 132 -5.18 -15.60 11.25
C ARG A 132 -4.10 -16.12 12.21
N LYS A 133 -3.59 -17.34 12.00
CA LYS A 133 -2.50 -17.93 12.78
C LYS A 133 -1.19 -17.17 12.62
N ARG A 134 -0.84 -16.75 11.40
CA ARG A 134 0.34 -15.93 11.13
C ARG A 134 0.26 -14.60 11.88
N VAL A 135 -0.88 -13.91 11.79
CA VAL A 135 -1.15 -12.65 12.50
C VAL A 135 -1.12 -12.82 14.02
N SER A 136 -1.72 -13.87 14.56
CA SER A 136 -1.74 -14.10 16.01
C SER A 136 -0.37 -14.51 16.56
N SER A 137 0.42 -15.27 15.79
CA SER A 137 1.79 -15.64 16.15
C SER A 137 2.71 -14.42 16.24
N GLY A 138 2.64 -13.52 15.24
CA GLY A 138 3.41 -12.27 15.22
C GLY A 138 3.04 -11.34 16.38
N LEU A 139 1.75 -11.23 16.72
CA LEU A 139 1.29 -10.46 17.88
C LEU A 139 1.80 -11.05 19.21
N GLY A 140 1.79 -12.38 19.33
CA GLY A 140 2.31 -13.07 20.50
C GLY A 140 3.81 -12.86 20.71
N ASP A 141 4.59 -12.90 19.64
CA ASP A 141 6.05 -12.65 19.70
C ASP A 141 6.37 -11.19 20.05
N MET A 142 5.60 -10.24 19.52
CA MET A 142 5.73 -8.83 19.88
C MET A 142 5.40 -8.55 21.35
N LEU A 143 4.33 -9.14 21.89
CA LEU A 143 3.98 -8.99 23.31
C LEU A 143 5.03 -9.64 24.23
N ARG A 144 5.64 -10.75 23.79
CA ARG A 144 6.74 -11.41 24.50
C ARG A 144 8.03 -10.57 24.47
N SER A 145 8.34 -9.89 23.37
CA SER A 145 9.52 -9.04 23.25
C SER A 145 9.40 -7.77 24.10
N PHE A 146 8.22 -7.13 24.12
CA PHE A 146 7.93 -5.98 24.99
C PHE A 146 8.08 -6.31 26.48
N ARG A 147 7.76 -7.54 26.89
CA ARG A 147 7.89 -7.99 28.29
C ARG A 147 9.34 -8.28 28.71
N ARG A 148 10.28 -8.37 27.76
CA ARG A 148 11.70 -8.68 27.98
C ARG A 148 12.64 -7.48 27.89
N ALA A 149 12.16 -6.30 27.49
CA ALA A 149 13.00 -5.09 27.45
C ALA A 149 13.34 -4.62 28.89
N PRO A 150 14.64 -4.44 29.24
CA PRO A 150 15.03 -3.89 30.54
C PRO A 150 14.68 -2.40 30.64
N LYS A 151 14.34 -1.94 31.85
CA LYS A 151 13.99 -0.55 32.20
C LYS A 151 15.18 0.39 32.07
#